data_AF-A0A0M2DPW6-F1
#
_entry.id   AF-A0A0M2DPW6-F1
#
_cell.length_a   1.000
_cell.length_b   1.000
_cell.length_c   1.000
_cell.angle_alpha   90.00
_cell.angle_beta   90.00
_cell.angle_gamma   90.00
#
_symmetry.space_group_name_H-M   'P 1'
#
loop_
_entity.id
_entity.type
_entity.pdbx_description
1 polymer ?
#
loop_
_entity_poly.entity_id
_entity_poly.type
_entity_poly.pdbx_seq_one_letter_code
_entity_poly.pdbx_strand_id
1 'polypeptide(L)'
;MGSEKLSVEERLQVLEILLEESIWGLHLERPEHRKAIASALYTRLEVANLHQAYSPGVTAALYEQADALSELDNTPDPLKPMLRPLVRYSGAAD
;
A
#
# COMPACT_ATOMS: atom_id res chain seq x y z
N MET A 1 -14.68 10.97 6.68
CA MET A 1 -15.58 9.80 6.72
C MET A 1 -14.98 8.81 7.70
N GLY A 2 -15.79 8.29 8.62
CA GLY A 2 -15.29 7.55 9.77
C GLY A 2 -14.51 6.31 9.34
N SER A 3 -13.32 6.12 9.93
CA SER A 3 -12.59 4.87 9.90
C SER A 3 -13.54 3.79 10.46
N GLU A 4 -14.20 3.05 9.59
CA GLU A 4 -14.83 1.80 9.99
C GLU A 4 -13.72 0.95 10.57
N LYS A 5 -13.80 0.68 11.87
CA LYS A 5 -12.82 -0.15 12.55
C LYS A 5 -12.87 -1.52 11.86
N LEU A 6 -11.79 -1.85 11.16
CA LEU A 6 -11.57 -3.18 10.59
C LEU A 6 -11.92 -4.25 11.62
N SER A 7 -12.58 -5.32 11.17
CA SER A 7 -12.79 -6.52 11.99
C SER A 7 -11.46 -7.16 12.37
N VAL A 8 -11.48 -8.12 13.30
CA VAL A 8 -10.24 -8.84 13.67
C VAL A 8 -9.69 -9.62 12.48
N GLU A 9 -10.57 -10.22 11.69
CA GLU A 9 -10.25 -10.97 10.48
C GLU A 9 -9.63 -10.06 9.42
N GLU A 10 -10.22 -8.88 9.19
CA GLU A 10 -9.66 -7.90 8.25
C GLU A 10 -8.29 -7.39 8.69
N ARG A 11 -8.09 -7.16 9.99
CA ARG A 11 -6.78 -6.76 10.54
C ARG A 11 -5.73 -7.85 10.36
N LEU A 12 -6.10 -9.11 10.60
CA LEU A 12 -5.21 -10.26 10.40
C LEU A 12 -4.85 -10.39 8.92
N GLN A 13 -5.81 -10.25 8.02
CA GLN A 13 -5.57 -10.28 6.58
C GLN A 13 -4.62 -9.15 6.14
N VAL A 14 -4.83 -7.92 6.64
CA VAL A 14 -3.91 -6.80 6.38
C VAL A 14 -2.51 -7.13 6.88
N LEU A 15 -2.38 -7.65 8.10
CA LEU A 15 -1.08 -8.03 8.67
C LEU A 15 -0.38 -9.13 7.85
N GLU A 16 -1.10 -10.16 7.43
CA GLU A 16 -0.57 -11.24 6.59
C GLU A 16 -0.06 -10.70 5.25
N ILE A 17 -0.86 -9.88 4.57
CA ILE A 17 -0.47 -9.24 3.29
C ILE A 17 0.77 -8.37 3.50
N LEU A 18 0.79 -7.56 4.55
CA LEU A 18 1.94 -6.73 4.84
C LEU A 18 3.17 -7.61 5.06
N LEU A 19 3.12 -8.62 5.93
CA LEU A 19 4.23 -9.54 6.18
C LEU A 19 4.77 -10.23 4.91
N GLU A 20 3.91 -10.63 3.98
CA GLU A 20 4.32 -11.20 2.69
C GLU A 20 5.09 -10.22 1.82
N GLU A 21 4.65 -8.96 1.77
CA GLU A 21 5.34 -7.88 1.06
C GLU A 21 6.59 -7.39 1.83
N SER A 22 6.80 -7.89 3.06
CA SER A 22 7.61 -7.24 4.08
C SER A 22 8.54 -8.15 4.88
N ILE A 23 9.70 -8.49 4.33
CA ILE A 23 10.83 -9.03 5.10
C ILE A 23 11.58 -7.86 5.79
N TRP A 24 10.94 -7.25 6.81
CA TRP A 24 11.18 -5.88 7.29
C TRP A 24 12.15 -5.72 8.47
N GLY A 25 13.44 -5.95 8.22
CA GLY A 25 14.48 -5.43 9.11
C GLY A 25 15.24 -4.29 8.45
N LEU A 26 16.15 -4.68 7.56
CA LEU A 26 17.19 -3.82 7.00
C LEU A 26 16.69 -2.86 5.91
N HIS A 27 15.46 -3.05 5.42
CA HIS A 27 14.98 -2.33 4.24
C HIS A 27 14.29 -1.00 4.56
N LEU A 28 13.72 -0.78 5.75
CA LEU A 28 12.91 0.45 6.00
C LEU A 28 13.69 1.74 6.19
N GLU A 29 14.99 1.65 6.46
CA GLU A 29 15.81 2.83 6.75
C GLU A 29 15.99 3.75 5.54
N ARG A 30 15.97 3.17 4.32
CA ARG A 30 16.19 3.93 3.07
C ARG A 30 14.85 4.30 2.41
N PRO A 31 14.66 5.57 1.99
CA PRO A 31 13.45 5.98 1.27
C PRO A 31 13.17 5.15 0.01
N GLU A 32 14.21 4.76 -0.73
CA GLU A 32 14.09 3.94 -1.94
C GLU A 32 13.44 2.59 -1.68
N HIS A 33 13.83 1.92 -0.59
CA HIS A 33 13.26 0.64 -0.21
C HIS A 33 11.80 0.79 0.24
N ARG A 34 11.46 1.85 0.99
CA ARG A 34 10.06 2.12 1.37
C ARG A 34 9.19 2.33 0.12
N LYS A 35 9.69 3.05 -0.88
CA LYS A 35 9.04 3.22 -2.18
C LYS A 35 8.92 1.92 -2.96
N ALA A 36 9.93 1.04 -2.90
CA ALA A 36 9.87 -0.28 -3.53
C ALA A 36 8.77 -1.15 -2.91
N ILE A 37 8.62 -1.12 -1.59
CA ILE A 37 7.55 -1.85 -0.90
C ILE A 37 6.19 -1.24 -1.22
N ALA A 38 6.07 0.10 -1.23
CA ALA A 38 4.86 0.77 -1.66
C ALA A 38 4.47 0.38 -3.09
N SER A 39 5.45 0.32 -4.01
CA SER A 39 5.26 -0.12 -5.40
C SER A 39 4.73 -1.55 -5.48
N ALA A 40 5.32 -2.50 -4.75
CA ALA A 40 4.86 -3.88 -4.69
C ALA A 40 3.43 -3.96 -4.16
N LEU A 41 3.14 -3.27 -3.06
CA LEU A 41 1.81 -3.23 -2.44
C LEU A 41 0.76 -2.62 -3.37
N TYR A 42 1.08 -1.51 -4.06
CA TYR A 42 0.17 -0.94 -5.06
C TYR A 42 -0.07 -1.90 -6.23
N THR A 43 0.95 -2.63 -6.68
CA THR A 43 0.81 -3.61 -7.77
C THR A 43 -0.13 -4.74 -7.37
N ARG A 44 0.04 -5.29 -6.16
CA ARG A 44 -0.90 -6.27 -5.61
C ARG A 44 -2.32 -5.73 -5.51
N LEU A 45 -2.48 -4.49 -5.04
CA LEU A 45 -3.79 -3.85 -4.92
C LEU A 45 -4.48 -3.63 -6.27
N GLU A 46 -3.74 -3.38 -7.35
CA GLU A 46 -4.32 -3.29 -8.70
C GLU A 46 -4.92 -4.61 -9.13
N VAL A 47 -4.17 -5.70 -9.00
CA VAL A 47 -4.63 -7.04 -9.33
C VAL A 47 -5.80 -7.43 -8.43
N ALA A 48 -5.70 -7.18 -7.13
CA ALA A 48 -6.76 -7.48 -6.18
C ALA A 48 -8.06 -6.70 -6.48
N ASN A 49 -7.97 -5.43 -6.89
CA ASN A 49 -9.14 -4.63 -7.27
C ASN A 49 -9.82 -5.15 -8.53
N LEU A 50 -9.06 -5.60 -9.53
CA LEU A 50 -9.61 -6.21 -10.75
C LEU A 50 -10.43 -7.46 -10.42
N HIS A 51 -9.99 -8.25 -9.43
CA HIS A 51 -10.63 -9.49 -9.03
C HIS A 51 -11.58 -9.36 -7.83
N GLN A 52 -11.74 -8.15 -7.28
CA GLN A 52 -12.47 -7.90 -6.03
C GLN A 52 -12.05 -8.85 -4.89
N ALA A 53 -10.73 -9.10 -4.78
CA ALA A 53 -10.18 -10.14 -3.91
C ALA A 53 -10.21 -9.77 -2.42
N TYR A 54 -10.32 -8.48 -2.09
CA TYR A 54 -10.29 -7.95 -0.73
C TYR A 54 -11.54 -7.14 -0.42
N SER A 55 -11.93 -7.10 0.86
CA SER A 55 -13.01 -6.22 1.31
C SER A 55 -12.61 -4.74 1.11
N PRO A 56 -13.59 -3.82 0.99
CA PRO A 56 -13.30 -2.39 0.90
C PRO A 56 -12.45 -1.87 2.06
N GLY A 57 -12.66 -2.39 3.28
CA GLY A 57 -11.89 -2.02 4.47
C GLY A 57 -10.42 -2.45 4.36
N VAL A 58 -10.17 -3.70 3.98
CA VAL A 58 -8.80 -4.22 3.76
C VAL A 58 -8.10 -3.43 2.65
N THR A 59 -8.79 -3.19 1.54
CA THR A 59 -8.25 -2.38 0.42
C THR A 59 -7.89 -0.97 0.86
N ALA A 60 -8.75 -0.29 1.63
CA ALA A 60 -8.49 1.05 2.13
C ALA A 60 -7.26 1.09 3.05
N ALA A 61 -7.18 0.15 4.00
CA ALA A 61 -6.06 0.08 4.94
C ALA A 61 -4.71 -0.20 4.25
N LEU A 62 -4.69 -1.08 3.24
CA LEU A 62 -3.49 -1.34 2.46
C LEU A 62 -3.09 -0.14 1.59
N TYR A 63 -4.04 0.61 1.04
CA TYR A 63 -3.75 1.87 0.35
C TYR A 63 -3.18 2.92 1.29
N GLU A 64 -3.73 3.08 2.50
CA GLU A 64 -3.19 3.99 3.51
C GLU A 64 -1.73 3.64 3.86
N GLN A 65 -1.43 2.36 4.03
CA GLN A 65 -0.08 1.91 4.33
C GLN A 65 0.89 2.16 3.17
N ALA A 66 0.48 1.87 1.93
CA ALA A 66 1.27 2.16 0.74
C ALA A 66 1.51 3.67 0.55
N ASP A 67 0.48 4.47 0.81
CA ASP A 67 0.55 5.93 0.75
C ASP A 67 1.54 6.47 1.80
N ALA A 68 1.53 5.94 3.04
CA ALA A 68 2.50 6.31 4.07
C ALA A 68 3.95 5.91 3.71
N LEU A 69 4.15 4.72 3.12
CA LEU A 69 5.47 4.24 2.69
C LEU A 69 6.06 5.06 1.53
N SER A 70 5.19 5.62 0.69
CA SER A 70 5.58 6.45 -0.45
C SER A 70 5.50 7.96 -0.18
N GLU A 71 5.17 8.35 1.06
CA GLU A 71 5.01 9.75 1.51
C GLU A 71 3.87 10.49 0.75
N LEU A 72 2.95 9.74 0.15
CA LEU A 72 1.73 10.24 -0.51
C LEU A 72 0.59 10.52 0.47
N ASP A 73 0.73 10.11 1.74
CA ASP A 73 -0.18 10.45 2.83
C ASP A 73 -0.34 11.96 3.02
N ASN A 74 0.70 12.74 2.72
CA ASN A 74 0.70 14.21 2.74
C ASN A 74 -0.03 14.85 1.54
N THR A 75 -0.49 14.06 0.57
CA THR A 75 -1.17 14.55 -0.62
C THR A 75 -2.69 14.55 -0.41
N PRO A 76 -3.45 15.52 -0.96
CA PRO A 76 -4.91 15.45 -0.97
C PRO A 76 -5.46 14.14 -1.58
N ASP A 77 -6.45 13.53 -0.91
CA ASP A 77 -7.07 12.26 -1.34
C ASP A 77 -7.48 12.19 -2.82
N PRO A 78 -8.06 13.25 -3.44
CA PRO A 78 -8.44 13.20 -4.85
C PRO A 78 -7.26 13.01 -5.82
N LEU A 79 -6.04 13.38 -5.41
CA LEU A 79 -4.85 13.29 -6.25
C LEU A 79 -4.13 11.94 -6.08
N LYS A 80 -4.30 11.26 -4.95
CA LYS A 80 -3.61 9.99 -4.66
C LYS A 80 -3.80 8.94 -5.77
N PRO A 81 -5.02 8.69 -6.32
CA PRO A 81 -5.19 7.73 -7.41
C PRO A 81 -4.35 8.02 -8.66
N MET A 82 -4.07 9.30 -8.94
CA MET A 82 -3.24 9.70 -10.09
C MET A 82 -1.75 9.56 -9.81
N LEU A 83 -1.33 9.65 -8.54
CA LEU A 83 0.09 9.58 -8.14
C LEU A 83 0.57 8.15 -7.83
N ARG A 84 -0.32 7.29 -7.32
CA ARG A 84 0.00 5.89 -6.99
C ARG A 84 0.66 5.11 -8.16
N PRO A 85 0.22 5.25 -9.43
CA PRO A 85 0.91 4.61 -10.55
C PRO A 85 2.35 5.10 -10.75
N LEU A 86 2.65 6.37 -10.46
CA LEU A 86 3.99 6.94 -10.65
C LEU A 86 5.01 6.34 -9.68
N VAL A 87 4.58 5.94 -8.49
CA VAL A 87 5.42 5.23 -7.52
C VAL A 87 5.81 3.84 -8.04
N ARG A 88 4.92 3.18 -8.80
CA ARG A 88 5.20 1.84 -9.36
C ARG A 88 6.35 1.85 -10.37
N TYR A 89 6.42 2.89 -11.20
CA TYR A 89 7.42 3.02 -12.27
C TYR A 89 8.74 3.65 -11.82
N SER A 90 8.85 4.11 -10.58
CA SER A 90 10.06 4.78 -10.06
C SER A 90 11.29 3.86 -9.91
N GLY A 91 11.18 2.56 -10.20
CA GLY A 91 12.25 1.57 -10.02
C GLY A 91 13.20 1.38 -11.23
N ALA A 92 13.17 2.24 -12.25
CA ALA A 92 13.92 2.03 -13.50
C ALA A 92 14.82 3.22 -13.90
N ALA A 93 15.61 3.74 -12.96
CA ALA A 93 16.67 4.69 -13.26
C ALA A 93 17.90 4.41 -12.41
N ASP A 94 18.58 3.29 -12.73
CA ASP A 94 20.03 3.11 -12.63
C ASP A 94 20.46 2.03 -13.65
#